data_AF-A0A9D7Q3K3-F1
#
_entry.id   AF-A0A9D7Q3K3-F1
#
_cell.length_a   1.000
_cell.length_b   1.000
_cell.length_c   1.000
_cell.angle_alpha   90.00
_cell.angle_beta   90.00
_cell.angle_gamma   90.00
#
_symmetry.space_group_name_H-M   'P 1'
#
loop_
_entity.id
_entity.type
_entity.pdbx_description
1 polymer ?
#
loop_
_entity_poly.entity_id
_entity_poly.type
_entity_poly.pdbx_seq_one_letter_code
_entity_poly.pdbx_strand_id
1 'polypeptide(L)' 'MSRREFSDIDIAVVFEKYEGKNILDDNAFLFRLAWEVDSRIEPVILSLENDNSGFAESVVKNGKILYAA' A
#
# COMPACT_ATOMS: atom_id res chain seq x y z
N MET A 1 -0.81 -19.52 14.34
CA MET A 1 -0.36 -18.11 14.21
C MET A 1 -1.54 -17.24 14.60
N SER A 2 -1.42 -16.42 15.65
CA SER A 2 -2.54 -15.61 16.13
C SER A 2 -2.87 -14.52 15.11
N ARG A 3 -3.87 -14.77 14.26
CA ARG A 3 -4.65 -13.67 13.68
C ARG A 3 -5.36 -13.02 14.85
N ARG A 4 -4.78 -11.93 15.36
CA ARG A 4 -5.47 -11.09 16.34
C ARG A 4 -6.67 -10.50 15.61
N GLU A 5 -7.86 -10.64 16.18
CA GLU A 5 -9.10 -10.16 15.56
C GLU A 5 -9.11 -8.64 15.30
N PHE A 6 -8.16 -7.94 15.91
CA PHE A 6 -7.94 -6.49 15.80
C PHE A 6 -6.62 -6.13 15.11
N SER A 7 -6.02 -7.04 14.32
CA SER A 7 -4.88 -6.66 13.49
C SER A 7 -5.36 -5.78 12.34
N ASP A 8 -4.66 -4.69 12.11
CA ASP A 8 -4.86 -3.83 10.95
C ASP A 8 -4.54 -4.60 9.65
N ILE A 9 -5.04 -4.09 8.53
CA ILE A 9 -4.90 -4.67 7.20
C ILE A 9 -4.04 -3.72 6.36
N ASP A 10 -2.78 -4.06 6.17
CA ASP A 10 -1.88 -3.29 5.31
C ASP A 10 -2.18 -3.57 3.82
N ILE A 11 -2.41 -2.53 3.03
CA ILE A 11 -2.60 -2.65 1.57
C ILE A 11 -1.62 -1.73 0.85
N ALA A 12 -0.70 -2.33 0.10
CA ALA A 12 0.21 -1.58 -0.75
C ALA A 12 -0.34 -1.41 -2.17
N VAL A 13 -0.32 -0.17 -2.66
CA VAL A 13 -0.47 0.16 -4.08
C VAL A 13 0.93 0.39 -4.64
N VAL A 14 1.40 -0.56 -5.45
CA VAL A 14 2.78 -0.59 -5.93
C VAL A 14 2.83 -0.13 -7.39
N PHE A 15 3.65 0.87 -7.67
CA PHE A 15 3.95 1.37 -9.00
C PHE A 15 5.35 0.93 -9.41
N GLU A 16 5.56 0.61 -10.70
CA GLU A 16 6.93 0.50 -11.24
C GLU A 16 7.67 1.83 -11.04
N LYS A 17 7.00 2.92 -11.43
CA LYS A 17 7.40 4.30 -11.20
C LYS A 17 6.18 5.10 -10.78
N TYR A 18 6.25 5.72 -9.61
CA TYR A 18 5.20 6.64 -9.17
C TYR A 18 5.31 7.96 -9.95
N GLU A 19 4.25 8.32 -10.69
CA GLU A 19 4.17 9.52 -11.54
C GLU A 19 3.18 10.57 -11.00
N GLY A 20 2.66 10.38 -9.79
CA GLY A 20 1.74 11.33 -9.19
C GLY A 20 2.40 12.69 -8.92
N LYS A 21 1.60 13.76 -8.95
CA LYS A 21 2.09 15.14 -8.82
C LYS A 21 2.44 15.50 -7.37
N ASN A 22 1.71 14.97 -6.41
CA ASN A 22 1.91 15.23 -4.99
C ASN A 22 1.57 13.98 -4.18
N ILE A 23 2.62 13.33 -3.66
CA ILE A 23 2.50 12.10 -2.88
C ILE A 23 1.67 12.30 -1.60
N LEU A 24 1.67 13.49 -1.00
CA LEU A 24 0.89 13.75 0.21
C LEU A 24 -0.61 13.81 -0.08
N ASP A 25 -1.00 14.46 -1.18
CA ASP A 25 -2.40 14.54 -1.60
C ASP A 25 -2.93 13.17 -2.03
N ASP A 26 -2.12 12.41 -2.78
CA ASP A 26 -2.48 11.06 -3.24
C ASP A 26 -2.61 10.07 -2.06
N ASN A 27 -1.70 10.14 -1.08
CA ASN A 27 -1.85 9.35 0.16
C ASN A 27 -3.11 9.78 0.92
N ALA A 28 -3.37 11.08 1.07
CA ALA A 28 -4.57 11.55 1.77
C ALA A 28 -5.86 11.09 1.07
N PHE A 29 -5.88 11.08 -0.27
CA PHE A 29 -6.98 10.55 -1.05
C PHE A 29 -7.14 9.04 -0.85
N LEU A 30 -6.04 8.28 -0.92
CA LEU A 30 -6.05 6.83 -0.76
C LEU A 30 -6.51 6.41 0.64
N PHE A 31 -6.08 7.13 1.69
CA PHE A 31 -6.56 6.93 3.06
C PHE A 31 -8.07 7.15 3.18
N ARG A 32 -8.61 8.23 2.58
CA ARG A 32 -10.06 8.47 2.59
C ARG A 32 -10.82 7.35 1.88
N LEU A 33 -10.34 6.91 0.72
CA LEU A 33 -10.95 5.82 -0.04
C LEU A 33 -10.94 4.50 0.75
N ALA A 34 -9.81 4.17 1.39
CA ALA A 34 -9.69 2.97 2.22
C ALA A 34 -10.67 3.00 3.41
N TRP A 35 -10.81 4.15 4.07
CA TRP A 35 -11.75 4.33 5.19
C TRP A 35 -13.23 4.23 4.78
N GLU A 36 -13.59 4.58 3.55
CA GLU A 36 -14.95 4.33 3.03
C GLU A 36 -15.27 2.82 2.90
N VAL A 37 -14.24 1.97 2.81
CA VAL A 37 -14.37 0.51 2.76
C VAL A 37 -14.31 -0.10 4.15
N ASP A 38 -13.21 0.11 4.88
CA ASP A 38 -13.00 -0.39 6.24
C ASP A 38 -11.88 0.44 6.91
N SER A 39 -12.16 1.01 8.08
CA SER A 39 -11.22 1.87 8.79
C SER A 39 -9.97 1.15 9.30
N ARG A 40 -9.94 -0.18 9.27
CA ARG A 40 -8.76 -1.00 9.64
C ARG A 40 -7.74 -1.13 8.51
N ILE A 41 -8.07 -0.66 7.31
CA ILE A 41 -7.14 -0.71 6.18
C ILE A 41 -6.13 0.44 6.33
N GLU A 42 -4.85 0.10 6.36
CA GLU A 42 -3.73 1.03 6.28
C GLU A 42 -3.13 0.97 4.87
N PRO A 43 -3.49 1.93 3.99
CA PRO A 43 -2.96 1.94 2.66
C PRO A 43 -1.57 2.59 2.58
N VAL A 44 -0.72 2.10 1.68
CA VAL A 44 0.59 2.69 1.39
C VAL A 44 0.86 2.73 -0.11
N ILE A 45 1.36 3.87 -0.60
CA ILE A 45 1.88 4.02 -1.96
C ILE A 45 3.36 3.67 -1.98
N LEU A 46 3.77 2.75 -2.86
CA LEU A 46 5.16 2.33 -3.04
C LEU A 46 5.58 2.46 -4.51
N SER A 47 6.86 2.77 -4.74
CA SER A 47 7.46 2.86 -6.07
C SER A 47 8.69 1.97 -6.14
N LEU A 48 8.75 1.07 -7.12
CA LEU A 48 9.92 0.20 -7.32
C LEU A 48 11.15 0.99 -7.80
N GLU A 49 10.97 2.02 -8.64
CA GLU A 49 12.09 2.84 -9.14
C GLU A 49 12.93 3.50 -8.02
N ASN A 50 12.31 3.84 -6.89
CA ASN A 50 12.95 4.58 -5.79
C ASN A 50 12.99 3.78 -4.48
N ASP A 51 13.08 2.44 -4.57
CA ASP A 51 13.04 1.52 -3.44
C ASP A 51 14.42 1.30 -2.78
N ASN A 52 15.03 2.36 -2.26
CA ASN A 52 16.39 2.30 -1.71
C ASN A 52 16.55 1.30 -0.55
N SER A 53 15.47 0.96 0.16
CA SER A 53 15.49 -0.01 1.26
C SER A 53 15.16 -1.44 0.83
N GLY A 54 14.71 -1.66 -0.42
CA GLY A 54 14.18 -2.94 -0.88
C GLY A 54 12.82 -3.31 -0.25
N PHE A 55 12.14 -2.35 0.36
CA PHE A 55 10.87 -2.60 1.04
C PHE A 55 9.76 -2.90 0.05
N ALA A 56 9.64 -2.12 -1.03
CA ALA A 56 8.62 -2.35 -2.06
C ALA A 56 8.81 -3.71 -2.74
N GLU A 57 10.05 -4.07 -3.07
CA GLU A 57 10.38 -5.40 -3.60
C GLU A 57 9.99 -6.51 -2.60
N SER A 58 10.27 -6.32 -1.31
CA SER A 58 9.89 -7.28 -0.27
C SER A 58 8.37 -7.46 -0.16
N VAL A 59 7.58 -6.40 -0.34
CA VAL A 59 6.12 -6.44 -0.32
C VAL A 59 5.59 -7.20 -1.53
N VAL A 60 6.12 -6.94 -2.73
CA VAL A 60 5.74 -7.69 -3.95
C VAL A 60 6.07 -9.18 -3.81
N LYS A 61 7.24 -9.50 -3.25
CA LYS A 61 7.71 -10.89 -3.11
C LYS A 61 6.93 -11.71 -2.08
N ASN A 62 6.57 -11.10 -0.95
CA ASN A 62 6.00 -11.82 0.20
C ASN A 62 4.51 -11.56 0.43
N GLY A 63 3.97 -10.51 -0.21
CA GLY A 63 2.57 -10.14 -0.10
C GLY A 63 1.64 -11.02 -0.93
N LYS A 64 0.35 -10.70 -0.87
CA LYS A 64 -0.68 -11.34 -1.71
C LYS A 64 -1.15 -10.35 -2.76
N ILE A 65 -0.96 -10.70 -4.03
CA ILE A 65 -1.45 -9.89 -5.16
C ILE A 65 -2.98 -9.97 -5.19
N LEU A 66 -3.64 -8.82 -5.04
CA LEU A 66 -5.09 -8.68 -5.13
C LEU A 66 -5.54 -8.25 -6.54
N TYR A 67 -4.69 -7.49 -7.24
CA TYR A 67 -4.94 -6.95 -8.57
C TYR A 67 -3.61 -6.63 -9.27
N ALA A 68 -3.57 -6.80 -10.60
CA ALA A 68 -2.47 -6.40 -11.48
C ALA A 68 -3.06 -5.95 -12.83
N ALA A 69 -2.61 -4.80 -13.35
CA ALA A 69 -3.06 -4.18 -14.59
C ALA A 69 -1.95 -4.14 -15.64
#